data_AF-A0A969Q142-F1
#
_entry.id   AF-A0A969Q142-F1
#
_cell.length_a   1.000
_cell.length_b   1.000
_cell.length_c   1.000
_cell.angle_alpha   90.00
_cell.angle_beta   90.00
_cell.angle_gamma   90.00
#
_symmetry.space_group_name_H-M   'P 1'
#
loop_
_entity.id
_entity.type
_entity.pdbx_description
1 polymer ?
#
loop_
_entity_poly.entity_id
_entity_poly.type
_entity_poly.pdbx_seq_one_letter_code
_entity_poly.pdbx_strand_id
1 'polypeptide(L)'
;MSSWAVDATSYKRHIKPLLDDVVAKDLRPSGLAAWQSAVANGKTSVDQKTGLRGRAIVTGGPSAAARGMRCLSAMISWANWREILETNPCSKVQS
;
A
#
# COMPACT_ATOMS: atom_id res chain seq x y z
N MET A 1 3.68 -18.45 5.84
CA MET A 1 3.57 -16.99 6.05
C MET A 1 2.08 -16.64 6.00
N SER A 2 1.50 -16.11 7.07
CA SER A 2 0.07 -15.78 7.11
C SER A 2 -0.22 -14.55 6.23
N SER A 3 -1.38 -14.51 5.55
CA SER A 3 -1.75 -13.38 4.67
C SER A 3 -1.60 -12.03 5.37
N TRP A 4 -2.03 -11.96 6.63
CA TRP A 4 -1.93 -10.77 7.48
C TRP A 4 -0.51 -10.21 7.60
N ALA A 5 0.50 -11.06 7.80
CA ALA A 5 1.88 -10.60 7.97
C ALA A 5 2.42 -9.95 6.68
N VAL A 6 1.98 -10.46 5.52
CA VAL A 6 2.36 -9.90 4.23
C VAL A 6 1.64 -8.57 4.00
N ASP A 7 0.35 -8.50 4.31
CA ASP A 7 -0.47 -7.31 4.10
C ASP A 7 -0.01 -6.17 5.04
N ALA A 8 0.36 -6.49 6.30
CA ALA A 8 0.97 -5.56 7.23
C ALA A 8 2.34 -5.06 6.74
N THR A 9 3.11 -5.89 6.04
CA THR A 9 4.39 -5.48 5.43
C THR A 9 4.13 -4.53 4.27
N SER A 10 3.20 -4.86 3.37
CA SER A 10 2.78 -3.95 2.29
C SER A 10 2.32 -2.60 2.82
N TYR A 11 1.53 -2.59 3.91
CA TYR A 11 1.10 -1.35 4.55
C TYR A 11 2.29 -0.53 5.06
N LYS A 12 3.13 -1.10 5.93
CA LYS A 12 4.23 -0.38 6.58
C LYS A 12 5.30 0.10 5.59
N ARG A 13 5.56 -0.67 4.53
CA ARG A 13 6.68 -0.43 3.62
C ARG A 13 6.31 0.35 2.36
N HIS A 14 5.08 0.23 1.88
CA HIS A 14 4.70 0.79 0.58
C HIS A 14 3.50 1.74 0.65
N ILE A 15 2.51 1.46 1.49
CA ILE A 15 1.30 2.30 1.61
C ILE A 15 1.60 3.51 2.49
N LYS A 16 1.94 3.27 3.77
CA LYS A 16 2.15 4.33 4.76
C LYS A 16 3.16 5.39 4.30
N PRO A 17 4.36 5.06 3.78
CA PRO A 17 5.37 6.08 3.48
C PRO A 17 4.98 7.09 2.39
N LEU A 18 4.01 6.76 1.55
CA LEU A 18 3.59 7.60 0.41
C LEU A 18 2.17 8.14 0.54
N LEU A 19 1.36 7.60 1.45
CA LEU A 19 -0.04 7.99 1.67
C LEU A 19 -0.31 8.42 3.12
N ASP A 20 0.72 8.66 3.95
CA ASP A 20 0.55 9.04 5.37
C ASP A 20 -0.25 10.34 5.54
N ASP A 21 -0.07 11.28 4.62
CA ASP A 21 -0.72 12.61 4.67
C ASP A 21 -2.11 12.64 4.04
N VAL A 22 -2.57 11.54 3.44
CA VAL A 22 -3.85 11.49 2.73
C VAL A 22 -4.91 10.83 3.59
N VAL A 23 -5.95 11.58 3.95
CA VAL A 23 -7.11 11.01 4.66
C VAL A 23 -7.80 10.01 3.74
N ALA A 24 -8.20 8.85 4.27
CA ALA A 24 -8.80 7.78 3.47
C ALA A 24 -10.04 8.23 2.65
N LYS A 25 -10.81 9.20 3.15
CA LYS A 25 -11.96 9.79 2.45
C LYS A 25 -11.57 10.63 1.22
N ASP A 26 -10.37 11.18 1.23
CA ASP A 26 -9.85 12.08 0.19
C ASP A 26 -9.02 11.31 -0.87
N LEU A 27 -8.98 9.97 -0.76
CA LEU A 27 -8.31 9.13 -1.74
C LEU A 27 -9.00 9.24 -3.10
N ARG A 28 -8.23 9.68 -4.10
CA ARG A 28 -8.67 9.77 -5.49
C ARG A 28 -7.97 8.70 -6.33
N PRO A 29 -8.63 8.16 -7.38
CA PRO A 29 -8.01 7.20 -8.29
C PRO A 29 -6.69 7.70 -8.90
N SER A 30 -6.58 9.00 -9.20
CA SER A 30 -5.34 9.61 -9.72
C SER A 30 -4.19 9.55 -8.72
N GLY A 31 -4.45 9.83 -7.44
CA GLY A 31 -3.45 9.73 -6.38
C GLY A 31 -3.00 8.28 -6.15
N LEU A 32 -3.94 7.34 -6.24
CA LEU A 32 -3.65 5.91 -6.14
C LEU A 32 -2.83 5.38 -7.33
N ALA A 33 -3.12 5.84 -8.56
CA ALA A 33 -2.31 5.50 -9.74
C ALA A 33 -0.89 6.08 -9.64
N ALA A 34 -0.75 7.34 -9.19
CA ALA A 34 0.55 7.95 -8.93
C ALA A 34 1.34 7.20 -7.85
N TRP A 35 0.66 6.80 -6.77
CA TRP A 35 1.22 5.96 -5.71
C TRP A 35 1.70 4.62 -6.26
N GLN A 36 0.88 3.91 -7.05
CA GLN A 36 1.23 2.63 -7.65
C GLN A 36 2.47 2.75 -8.53
N SER A 37 2.54 3.79 -9.38
CA SER A 37 3.70 4.09 -10.21
C SER A 37 4.95 4.39 -9.37
N ALA A 38 4.81 5.18 -8.31
CA ALA A 38 5.93 5.50 -7.41
C ALA A 38 6.50 4.24 -6.72
N VAL A 39 5.65 3.33 -6.26
CA VAL A 39 6.09 2.05 -5.69
C VAL A 39 6.73 1.16 -6.75
N ALA A 40 6.16 1.11 -7.96
CA ALA A 40 6.70 0.34 -9.07
C ALA A 40 8.11 0.82 -9.48
N ASN A 41 8.33 2.13 -9.44
CA ASN A 41 9.63 2.77 -9.70
C ASN A 41 10.61 2.67 -8.53
N GLY A 42 10.25 2.02 -7.42
CA GLY A 42 11.14 1.82 -6.28
C GLY A 42 11.28 3.04 -5.37
N LYS A 43 10.37 4.02 -5.41
CA LYS A 43 10.40 5.19 -4.51
C LYS A 43 10.34 4.82 -3.03
N THR A 44 9.82 3.64 -2.72
CA THR A 44 9.75 3.04 -1.38
C THR A 44 10.90 2.08 -1.08
N SER A 45 11.96 2.10 -1.91
CA SER A 45 13.11 1.23 -1.70
C SER A 45 13.85 1.68 -0.44
N VAL A 46 14.03 0.75 0.51
CA VAL A 46 14.69 1.01 1.79
C VAL A 46 15.54 -0.20 2.14
N ASP A 47 16.78 0.06 2.53
CA ASP A 47 17.66 -0.94 3.11
C ASP A 47 17.94 -0.58 4.56
N GLN A 48 17.47 -1.42 5.49
CA GLN A 48 17.59 -1.14 6.91
C GLN A 48 17.98 -2.38 7.71
N LYS A 49 18.88 -2.16 8.67
CA LYS A 49 19.24 -3.18 9.66
C LYS A 49 18.08 -3.35 10.65
N THR A 50 17.62 -4.58 10.84
CA THR A 50 16.49 -4.92 11.74
C THR A 50 16.94 -5.59 13.04
N GLY A 51 18.25 -5.88 13.19
CA GLY A 51 18.82 -6.43 14.41
C GLY A 51 20.31 -6.72 14.26
N LEU A 52 20.91 -7.42 15.23
CA LEU A 52 22.35 -7.72 15.23
C LEU A 52 22.80 -8.43 13.94
N ARG A 53 21.98 -9.38 13.45
CA ARG A 53 22.18 -10.12 12.18
C ARG A 53 21.03 -9.95 11.17
N GLY A 54 20.04 -9.12 11.47
CA GLY A 54 18.85 -8.93 10.64
C GLY A 54 18.99 -7.74 9.69
N ARG A 55 18.61 -7.91 8.42
CA ARG A 55 18.53 -6.85 7.41
C ARG A 55 17.22 -7.00 6.65
N ALA A 56 16.52 -5.90 6.42
CA ALA A 56 15.34 -5.84 5.58
C ALA A 56 15.66 -4.98 4.36
N ILE A 57 15.68 -5.62 3.19
CA ILE A 57 15.84 -4.96 1.90
C ILE A 57 14.45 -4.90 1.27
N VAL A 58 13.91 -3.69 1.18
CA VAL A 58 12.67 -3.38 0.49
C VAL A 58 13.05 -2.74 -0.82
N THR A 59 12.72 -3.35 -1.95
CA THR A 59 13.09 -2.82 -3.27
C THR A 59 11.95 -2.03 -3.93
N GLY A 60 10.70 -2.31 -3.56
CA GLY A 60 9.54 -1.91 -4.38
C GLY A 60 9.44 -2.76 -5.65
N GLY A 61 8.80 -2.22 -6.69
CA GLY A 61 8.63 -2.89 -7.98
C GLY A 61 7.16 -3.18 -8.33
N PRO A 62 6.88 -3.59 -9.59
CA PRO A 62 5.52 -3.80 -10.08
C PRO A 62 4.69 -4.76 -9.23
N SER A 63 5.28 -5.89 -8.80
CA SER A 63 4.62 -6.88 -7.95
C SER A 63 4.31 -6.34 -6.54
N ALA A 64 5.19 -5.51 -5.98
CA ALA A 64 4.97 -4.87 -4.69
C ALA A 64 3.85 -3.83 -4.77
N ALA A 65 3.81 -3.05 -5.87
CA ALA A 65 2.76 -2.07 -6.14
C ALA A 65 1.39 -2.76 -6.32
N ALA A 66 1.30 -3.79 -7.15
CA ALA A 66 0.07 -4.55 -7.35
C ALA A 66 -0.42 -5.21 -6.06
N ARG A 67 0.49 -5.77 -5.25
CA ARG A 67 0.11 -6.37 -3.96
C ARG A 67 -0.35 -5.32 -2.96
N GLY A 68 0.33 -4.18 -2.87
CA GLY A 68 -0.11 -3.08 -2.03
C GLY A 68 -1.48 -2.55 -2.43
N MET A 69 -1.76 -2.44 -3.74
CA MET A 69 -3.08 -2.03 -4.26
C MET A 69 -4.17 -3.01 -3.83
N ARG A 70 -3.91 -4.33 -3.91
CA ARG A 70 -4.84 -5.35 -3.43
C ARG A 70 -5.12 -5.21 -1.92
N CYS A 71 -4.08 -4.97 -1.12
CA CYS A 71 -4.23 -4.76 0.32
C CYS A 71 -5.07 -3.51 0.61
N LEU A 72 -4.78 -2.40 -0.08
CA LEU A 72 -5.50 -1.14 0.09
C LEU A 72 -6.97 -1.27 -0.33
N SER A 73 -7.23 -1.92 -1.46
CA SER A 73 -8.60 -2.18 -1.92
C SER A 73 -9.39 -3.02 -0.92
N ALA A 74 -8.77 -4.02 -0.29
CA ALA A 74 -9.42 -4.83 0.76
C ALA A 74 -9.72 -3.99 2.02
N MET A 75 -8.78 -3.16 2.46
CA MET A 75 -8.98 -2.26 3.63
C MET A 75 -10.11 -1.27 3.39
N ILE A 76 -10.15 -0.62 2.21
CA ILE A 76 -11.20 0.34 1.88
C ILE A 76 -12.55 -0.35 1.66
N SER A 77 -12.58 -1.54 1.06
CA SER A 77 -13.82 -2.31 0.92
C SER A 77 -14.41 -2.68 2.28
N TRP A 78 -13.56 -3.07 3.24
CA TRP A 78 -14.00 -3.30 4.61
C TRP A 78 -14.51 -2.02 5.29
N ALA A 79 -13.83 -0.89 5.09
CA ALA A 79 -14.26 0.40 5.62
C ALA A 79 -15.61 0.86 5.03
N ASN A 80 -15.85 0.59 3.75
CA ASN A 80 -17.14 0.83 3.09
C ASN A 80 -18.25 -0.04 3.68
N TRP A 81 -17.99 -1.35 3.85
CA TRP A 81 -18.93 -2.26 4.51
C TRP A 81 -19.27 -1.86 5.95
N ARG A 82 -18.35 -1.18 6.64
CA ARG A 82 -18.56 -0.62 7.99
C ARG A 82 -19.14 0.79 7.99
N GLU A 83 -19.51 1.32 6.83
CA GLU A 83 -20.06 2.67 6.65
C GLU A 83 -19.12 3.80 7.13
N ILE A 84 -17.81 3.51 7.21
CA ILE A 84 -16.77 4.48 7.56
C ILE A 84 -16.44 5.35 6.33
N LEU A 85 -16.54 4.77 5.13
CA LEU A 85 -16.33 5.44 3.85
C LEU A 85 -17.51 5.16 2.92
N GLU A 86 -17.96 6.16 2.18
CA GLU A 86 -19.12 6.02 1.28
C GLU A 86 -18.79 5.20 0.02
N THR A 87 -17.56 5.32 -0.50
CA THR A 87 -17.15 4.69 -1.77
C THR A 87 -15.74 4.14 -1.70
N ASN A 88 -15.47 3.09 -2.48
CA ASN A 88 -14.13 2.55 -2.64
C ASN A 88 -13.47 3.12 -3.91
N PRO A 89 -12.54 4.10 -3.82
CA PRO A 89 -11.82 4.63 -4.97
C PRO A 89 -10.80 3.64 -5.56
N CYS A 90 -10.35 2.62 -4.82
CA CYS A 90 -9.38 1.63 -5.32
C CYS A 90 -9.95 0.69 -6.37
N SER A 91 -11.28 0.45 -6.39
CA SER A 91 -11.91 -0.38 -7.41
C SER A 91 -11.83 0.22 -8.82
N LYS A 92 -11.54 1.53 -8.92
CA LYS A 92 -11.43 2.28 -10.18
C LYS A 92 -10.00 2.31 -10.73
N VAL A 93 -9.02 1.75 -10.02
CA VAL A 93 -7.61 1.75 -10.44
C VAL A 93 -7.28 0.37 -11.00
N GLN A 94 -7.01 0.30 -12.31
CA GLN A 94 -6.61 -0.95 -12.96
C GLN A 94 -5.12 -1.25 -12.69
N SER A 95 -4.83 -2.53 -12.46
CA SER A 95 -3.50 -3.09 -12.26
C SER A 95 -2.80 -3.43 -13.56
#